data_AF-A0A1A9IV73-F1
#
_entry.id   AF-A0A1A9IV73-F1
#
_cell.length_a   1.000
_cell.length_b   1.000
_cell.length_c   1.000
_cell.angle_alpha   90.00
_cell.angle_beta   90.00
_cell.angle_gamma   90.00
#
_symmetry.space_group_name_H-M   'P 1'
#
loop_
_entity.id
_entity.type
_entity.pdbx_description
1 polymer ?
#
loop_
_entity_poly.entity_id
_entity_poly.type
_entity_poly.pdbx_seq_one_letter_code
_entity_poly.pdbx_strand_id
1 'polypeptide(L)'
;MTRAERGGARTEAGTMGEYWPVPDALAYLAGRWRVERSVRDLTTGDEGVFTGMTDFGPLEGGGLLHHESGTFEWRGTGRPAERTLRFLPGTAPGGADVRFADGRPFHDLDLTLGRYVADHPCSADLYRGEFTVRDADHWRTVWRVGGPAKDLVLTTDYTRCPDGPGGPGGPGGPGGSGGPAGPDGSATRAAPGAGAD
;
A
#
# COMPACT_ATOMS: atom_id res chain seq x y z
N MET A 1 -14.92 7.30 64.95
CA MET A 1 -15.30 6.01 64.35
C MET A 1 -14.89 6.05 62.90
N THR A 2 -13.88 5.24 62.58
CA THR A 2 -13.29 5.06 61.26
C THR A 2 -14.29 4.33 60.35
N ARG A 3 -14.50 4.82 59.12
CA ARG A 3 -14.91 3.96 58.02
C ARG A 3 -14.25 4.42 56.73
N ALA A 4 -13.30 3.61 56.29
CA ALA A 4 -12.74 3.59 54.97
C ALA A 4 -13.71 2.92 53.97
N GLU A 5 -13.34 3.05 52.69
CA GLU A 5 -13.73 2.24 51.53
C GLU A 5 -14.95 2.64 50.70
N ARG A 6 -14.69 3.21 49.52
CA ARG A 6 -14.67 2.50 48.22
C ARG A 6 -14.25 3.53 47.15
N GLY A 7 -13.21 3.31 46.36
CA GLY A 7 -13.09 2.16 45.46
C GLY A 7 -13.85 2.52 44.18
N GLY A 8 -13.15 3.18 43.26
CA GLY A 8 -13.73 3.67 42.01
C GLY A 8 -12.64 4.20 41.09
N ALA A 9 -11.63 3.36 40.81
CA ALA A 9 -10.87 3.50 39.58
C ALA A 9 -11.90 3.43 38.44
N ARG A 10 -12.22 4.57 37.84
CA ARG A 10 -12.84 4.57 36.54
C ARG A 10 -11.75 4.12 35.59
N THR A 11 -11.78 2.83 35.29
CA THR A 11 -11.17 2.26 34.10
C THR A 11 -11.53 3.16 32.93
N GLU A 12 -10.57 3.92 32.42
CA GLU A 12 -10.67 4.46 31.07
C GLU A 12 -10.69 3.24 30.15
N ALA A 13 -11.89 2.85 29.75
CA ALA A 13 -12.10 1.86 28.72
C ALA A 13 -11.53 2.45 27.42
N GLY A 14 -10.30 2.07 27.11
CA GLY A 14 -9.67 2.37 25.83
C GLY A 14 -10.58 1.92 24.69
N THR A 15 -10.77 2.80 23.71
CA THR A 15 -11.60 2.60 22.52
C THR A 15 -11.17 1.35 21.76
N MET A 16 -11.84 0.23 22.00
CA MET A 16 -11.75 -0.95 21.15
C MET A 16 -12.67 -0.71 19.95
N GLY A 17 -12.16 -0.01 18.92
CA GLY A 17 -12.91 0.28 17.69
C GLY A 17 -12.37 1.38 16.75
N GLU A 18 -11.05 1.57 16.63
CA GLU A 18 -10.48 2.60 15.74
C GLU A 18 -10.18 2.07 14.31
N TYR A 19 -9.92 0.77 14.18
CA TYR A 19 -9.48 0.14 12.93
C TYR A 19 -10.32 -1.09 12.62
N TRP A 20 -10.56 -1.34 11.34
CA TRP A 20 -11.36 -2.46 10.85
C TRP A 20 -10.48 -3.72 10.69
N PRO A 21 -10.71 -4.80 11.47
CA PRO A 21 -9.92 -6.02 11.37
C PRO A 21 -10.04 -6.71 10.01
N VAL A 22 -8.92 -7.18 9.45
CA VAL A 22 -8.86 -7.89 8.17
C VAL A 22 -8.19 -9.26 8.37
N PRO A 23 -8.97 -10.34 8.55
CA PRO A 23 -8.41 -11.68 8.80
C PRO A 23 -7.60 -12.26 7.64
N ASP A 24 -7.78 -11.75 6.42
CA ASP A 24 -7.07 -12.17 5.22
C ASP A 24 -6.71 -10.92 4.40
N ALA A 25 -5.45 -10.49 4.51
CA ALA A 25 -4.95 -9.32 3.81
C ALA A 25 -5.02 -9.46 2.29
N LEU A 26 -4.73 -10.65 1.74
CA LEU A 26 -4.75 -10.87 0.30
C LEU A 26 -6.19 -10.80 -0.24
N ALA A 27 -7.13 -11.48 0.42
CA ALA A 27 -8.54 -11.42 0.02
C ALA A 27 -9.09 -9.99 0.09
N TYR A 28 -8.74 -9.22 1.13
CA TYR A 28 -9.16 -7.83 1.25
C TYR A 28 -8.58 -6.94 0.15
N LEU A 29 -7.28 -7.05 -0.14
CA LEU A 29 -6.61 -6.17 -1.11
C LEU A 29 -7.00 -6.46 -2.56
N ALA A 30 -7.43 -7.68 -2.88
CA ALA A 30 -7.79 -8.07 -4.24
C ALA A 30 -8.78 -7.09 -4.91
N GLY A 31 -8.58 -6.87 -6.21
CA GLY A 31 -9.42 -5.97 -7.01
C GLY A 31 -8.76 -4.62 -7.27
N ARG A 32 -9.59 -3.62 -7.62
CA ARG A 32 -9.15 -2.31 -8.11
C ARG A 32 -9.44 -1.21 -7.11
N TRP A 33 -8.48 -0.30 -6.96
CA TRP A 33 -8.52 0.81 -6.03
C TRP A 33 -8.17 2.12 -6.74
N ARG A 34 -8.92 3.18 -6.46
CA ARG A 34 -8.46 4.55 -6.72
C ARG A 34 -7.41 4.90 -5.67
N VAL A 35 -6.37 5.60 -6.11
CA VAL A 35 -5.25 5.99 -5.27
C VAL A 35 -5.04 7.49 -5.35
N GLU A 36 -5.00 8.12 -4.18
CA GLU A 36 -4.56 9.50 -4.01
C GLU A 36 -3.43 9.52 -2.99
N ARG A 37 -2.31 10.13 -3.33
CA ARG A 37 -1.15 10.23 -2.44
C ARG A 37 -0.65 11.65 -2.37
N SER A 38 -0.55 12.19 -1.17
CA SER A 38 0.19 13.42 -0.90
C SER A 38 1.62 13.08 -0.47
N VAL A 39 2.59 13.82 -0.99
CA VAL A 39 4.01 13.75 -0.61
C VAL A 39 4.45 15.11 -0.10
N ARG A 40 5.11 15.15 1.07
CA ARG A 40 5.69 16.37 1.64
C ARG A 40 7.16 16.13 1.93
N ASP A 41 8.01 17.03 1.45
CA ASP A 41 9.41 17.15 1.88
C ASP A 41 9.47 18.05 3.11
N LEU A 42 9.92 17.51 4.25
CA LEU A 42 9.98 18.22 5.51
C LEU A 42 11.20 19.13 5.62
N THR A 43 12.22 18.91 4.79
CA THR A 43 13.41 19.77 4.74
C THR A 43 13.14 21.02 3.92
N THR A 44 12.53 20.88 2.74
CA THR A 44 12.29 22.02 1.84
C THR A 44 10.90 22.62 1.97
N GLY A 45 9.94 21.87 2.51
CA GLY A 45 8.52 22.24 2.54
C GLY A 45 7.78 21.99 1.22
N ASP A 46 8.43 21.41 0.19
CA ASP A 46 7.78 21.11 -1.08
C ASP A 46 6.70 20.04 -0.92
N GLU A 47 5.69 20.12 -1.79
CA GLU A 47 4.58 19.18 -1.84
C GLU A 47 4.41 18.60 -3.25
N GLY A 48 3.88 17.38 -3.30
CA GLY A 48 3.45 16.72 -4.53
C GLY A 48 2.27 15.81 -4.31
N VAL A 49 1.61 15.45 -5.42
CA VAL A 49 0.40 14.65 -5.41
C VAL A 49 0.48 13.58 -6.49
N PHE A 50 0.21 12.33 -6.14
CA PHE A 50 -0.05 11.27 -7.09
C PHE A 50 -1.55 10.96 -7.12
N THR A 51 -2.11 10.85 -8.32
CA THR A 51 -3.48 10.37 -8.53
C THR A 51 -3.44 9.26 -9.57
N GLY A 52 -4.09 8.13 -9.27
CA GLY A 52 -4.05 6.97 -10.14
C GLY A 52 -4.92 5.82 -9.67
N MET A 53 -4.55 4.64 -10.16
CA MET A 53 -5.21 3.37 -9.88
C MET A 53 -4.19 2.35 -9.40
N THR A 54 -4.63 1.45 -8.52
CA THR A 54 -3.92 0.22 -8.18
C THR A 54 -4.81 -0.97 -8.45
N ASP A 55 -4.29 -1.90 -9.25
CA ASP A 55 -4.88 -3.22 -9.45
C ASP A 55 -4.10 -4.25 -8.62
N PHE A 56 -4.83 -5.03 -7.83
CA PHE A 56 -4.33 -6.25 -7.18
C PHE A 56 -4.94 -7.46 -7.90
N GLY A 57 -4.25 -7.92 -8.94
CA GLY A 57 -4.65 -9.08 -9.74
C GLY A 57 -4.06 -10.39 -9.21
N PRO A 58 -4.64 -11.55 -9.54
CA PRO A 58 -4.09 -12.84 -9.13
C PRO A 58 -2.69 -13.06 -9.73
N LEU A 59 -1.78 -13.63 -8.94
CA LEU A 59 -0.46 -14.08 -9.41
C LEU A 59 -0.45 -15.61 -9.58
N GLU A 60 0.19 -16.10 -10.65
CA GLU A 60 0.41 -17.53 -10.84
C GLU A 60 1.23 -18.11 -9.68
N GLY A 61 0.76 -19.22 -9.10
CA GLY A 61 1.36 -19.81 -7.90
C GLY A 61 0.84 -19.23 -6.58
N GLY A 62 -0.09 -18.27 -6.62
CA GLY A 62 -0.77 -17.70 -5.46
C GLY A 62 -0.29 -16.29 -5.09
N GLY A 63 -1.11 -15.59 -4.32
CA GLY A 63 -0.88 -14.18 -3.99
C GLY A 63 -1.44 -13.21 -5.04
N LEU A 64 -0.99 -11.97 -4.96
CA LEU A 64 -1.44 -10.86 -5.81
C LEU A 64 -0.26 -10.16 -6.49
N LEU A 65 -0.46 -9.79 -7.75
CA LEU A 65 0.35 -8.81 -8.45
C LEU A 65 -0.29 -7.43 -8.26
N HIS A 66 0.40 -6.57 -7.52
CA HIS A 66 0.06 -5.16 -7.39
C HIS A 66 0.65 -4.39 -8.57
N HIS A 67 -0.18 -3.64 -9.28
CA HIS A 67 0.23 -2.70 -10.31
C HIS A 67 -0.42 -1.34 -10.06
N GLU A 68 0.39 -0.36 -9.65
CA GLU A 68 -0.02 1.04 -9.51
C GLU A 68 0.38 1.81 -10.77
N SER A 69 -0.52 2.64 -11.29
CA SER A 69 -0.24 3.55 -12.40
C SER A 69 -1.04 4.85 -12.27
N GLY A 70 -0.43 5.97 -12.66
CA GLY A 70 -1.06 7.27 -12.57
C GLY A 70 -0.11 8.42 -12.90
N THR A 71 -0.46 9.61 -12.44
CA THR A 71 0.34 10.82 -12.62
C THR A 71 0.80 11.32 -11.26
N PHE A 72 2.10 11.61 -11.14
CA PHE A 72 2.66 12.33 -10.01
C PHE A 72 3.00 13.76 -10.41
N GLU A 73 2.45 14.72 -9.68
CA GLU A 73 2.72 16.14 -9.81
C GLU A 73 3.66 16.59 -8.71
N TRP A 74 4.77 17.21 -9.11
CA TRP A 74 5.76 17.79 -8.19
C TRP A 74 6.12 19.19 -8.66
N ARG A 75 6.01 20.19 -7.77
CA ARG A 75 6.28 21.60 -8.08
C ARG A 75 5.60 22.05 -9.40
N GLY A 76 4.33 21.66 -9.58
CA GLY A 76 3.52 22.00 -10.75
C GLY A 76 3.86 21.25 -12.04
N THR A 77 4.73 20.24 -12.00
CA THR A 77 5.05 19.40 -13.16
C THR A 77 4.54 17.97 -12.95
N GLY A 78 3.56 17.57 -13.75
CA GLY A 78 3.03 16.20 -13.79
C GLY A 78 3.89 15.26 -14.64
N ARG A 79 4.10 14.02 -14.16
CA ARG A 79 4.78 12.94 -14.88
C ARG A 79 4.07 11.61 -14.65
N PRO A 80 4.00 10.71 -15.65
CA PRO A 80 3.56 9.35 -15.43
C PRO A 80 4.42 8.66 -14.37
N ALA A 81 3.79 7.88 -13.49
CA ALA A 81 4.45 7.08 -12.47
C ALA A 81 3.75 5.73 -12.35
N GLU A 82 4.54 4.68 -12.19
CA GLU A 82 4.06 3.31 -12.03
C GLU A 82 4.90 2.55 -11.00
N ARG A 83 4.29 1.53 -10.36
CA ARG A 83 4.98 0.65 -9.42
C ARG A 83 4.36 -0.75 -9.43
N THR A 84 5.22 -1.75 -9.53
CA THR A 84 4.84 -3.17 -9.48
C THR A 84 5.40 -3.83 -8.22
N LEU A 85 4.55 -4.50 -7.47
CA LEU A 85 4.91 -5.27 -6.27
C LEU A 85 4.24 -6.65 -6.30
N ARG A 86 4.79 -7.59 -5.55
CA ARG A 86 4.22 -8.92 -5.35
C ARG A 86 3.79 -9.06 -3.90
N PHE A 87 2.54 -9.46 -3.68
CA PHE A 87 1.99 -9.74 -2.36
C PHE A 87 1.78 -11.24 -2.26
N LEU A 88 2.68 -11.93 -1.58
CA LEU A 88 2.68 -13.39 -1.44
C LEU A 88 2.05 -13.78 -0.10
N PRO A 89 1.52 -15.01 0.04
CA PRO A 89 1.08 -15.51 1.34
C PRO A 89 2.17 -15.37 2.40
N GLY A 90 1.82 -14.76 3.54
CA GLY A 90 2.74 -14.57 4.65
C GLY A 90 3.05 -15.87 5.41
N THR A 91 4.05 -15.80 6.30
CA THR A 91 4.40 -16.92 7.20
C THR A 91 3.36 -17.14 8.30
N ALA A 92 2.68 -16.06 8.71
CA ALA A 92 1.55 -16.10 9.63
C ALA A 92 0.22 -16.12 8.84
N PRO A 93 -0.80 -16.86 9.30
CA PRO A 93 -2.13 -16.84 8.69
C PRO A 93 -2.70 -15.42 8.62
N GLY A 94 -3.27 -15.06 7.47
CA GLY A 94 -3.91 -13.76 7.25
C GLY A 94 -2.96 -12.63 6.85
N GLY A 95 -1.65 -12.82 6.98
CA GLY A 95 -0.64 -11.87 6.54
C GLY A 95 -0.16 -12.07 5.10
N ALA A 96 0.61 -11.12 4.61
CA ALA A 96 1.29 -11.16 3.31
C ALA A 96 2.78 -10.82 3.44
N ASP A 97 3.60 -11.42 2.58
CA ASP A 97 4.99 -11.03 2.35
C ASP A 97 5.05 -10.18 1.07
N VAL A 98 5.43 -8.91 1.21
CA VAL A 98 5.47 -7.93 0.12
C VAL A 98 6.88 -7.86 -0.44
N ARG A 99 7.00 -8.00 -1.75
CA ARG A 99 8.26 -8.01 -2.48
C ARG A 99 8.25 -7.06 -3.66
N PHE A 100 9.44 -6.62 -4.04
CA PHE A 100 9.66 -5.91 -5.30
C PHE A 100 9.36 -6.80 -6.49
N ALA A 101 9.17 -6.20 -7.67
CA ALA A 101 8.88 -6.94 -8.91
C ALA A 101 9.97 -7.99 -9.24
N ASP A 102 11.22 -7.68 -8.91
CA ASP A 102 12.41 -8.55 -9.06
C ASP A 102 12.52 -9.65 -7.99
N GLY A 103 11.60 -9.66 -7.01
CA GLY A 103 11.52 -10.67 -5.97
C GLY A 103 12.35 -10.37 -4.71
N ARG A 104 13.08 -9.24 -4.64
CA ARG A 104 13.73 -8.83 -3.39
C ARG A 104 12.69 -8.54 -2.29
N PRO A 105 12.95 -8.89 -1.02
CA PRO A 105 12.04 -8.58 0.08
C PRO A 105 11.84 -7.07 0.25
N PHE A 106 10.61 -6.65 0.52
CA PHE A 106 10.30 -5.27 0.88
C PHE A 106 9.88 -5.19 2.34
N HIS A 107 8.70 -5.71 2.69
CA HIS A 107 8.22 -5.79 4.08
C HIS A 107 7.15 -6.88 4.21
N ASP A 108 6.86 -7.32 5.44
CA ASP A 108 5.67 -8.10 5.73
C ASP A 108 4.45 -7.20 5.98
N LEU A 109 3.25 -7.77 5.96
CA LEU A 109 2.00 -7.06 6.17
C LEU A 109 1.03 -7.94 6.94
N ASP A 110 0.61 -7.46 8.12
CA ASP A 110 -0.42 -8.11 8.93
C ASP A 110 -1.56 -7.13 9.23
N LEU A 111 -2.70 -7.30 8.56
CA LEU A 111 -3.90 -6.48 8.75
C LEU A 111 -4.94 -7.14 9.65
N THR A 112 -4.60 -8.22 10.37
CA THR A 112 -5.57 -8.96 11.21
C THR A 112 -6.21 -8.10 12.30
N LEU A 113 -5.51 -7.05 12.77
CA LEU A 113 -6.03 -6.05 13.70
C LEU A 113 -6.45 -4.73 13.04
N GLY A 114 -6.44 -4.66 11.70
CA GLY A 114 -6.76 -3.48 10.92
C GLY A 114 -5.67 -2.40 10.89
N ARG A 115 -4.52 -2.65 11.56
CA ARG A 115 -3.38 -1.75 11.57
C ARG A 115 -2.07 -2.52 11.62
N TYR A 116 -1.08 -2.07 10.84
CA TYR A 116 0.26 -2.62 10.83
C TYR A 116 1.33 -1.53 10.75
N VAL A 117 2.50 -1.80 11.31
CA VAL A 117 3.69 -0.95 11.13
C VAL A 117 4.83 -1.82 10.64
N ALA A 118 5.48 -1.39 9.57
CA ALA A 118 6.62 -2.06 8.98
C ALA A 118 7.80 -1.10 8.83
N ASP A 119 9.01 -1.64 8.88
CA ASP A 119 10.24 -0.92 8.58
C ASP A 119 10.91 -1.57 7.35
N HIS A 120 11.48 -0.75 6.48
CA HIS A 120 12.28 -1.20 5.35
C HIS A 120 13.56 -0.34 5.22
N PRO A 121 14.74 -0.91 5.51
CA PRO A 121 16.00 -0.23 5.24
C PRO A 121 16.31 -0.29 3.74
N CYS A 122 16.48 0.86 3.10
CA CYS A 122 16.85 0.98 1.70
C CYS A 122 18.13 1.83 1.59
N SER A 123 19.27 1.15 1.45
CA SER A 123 20.58 1.81 1.41
C SER A 123 20.81 2.71 2.65
N ALA A 124 20.98 4.03 2.46
CA ALA A 124 21.17 5.00 3.52
C ALA A 124 19.86 5.55 4.13
N ASP A 125 18.72 5.16 3.57
CA ASP A 125 17.40 5.64 3.98
C ASP A 125 16.66 4.56 4.80
N LEU A 126 15.86 5.00 5.77
CA LEU A 126 14.91 4.16 6.49
C LEU A 126 13.48 4.57 6.12
N TYR A 127 12.71 3.59 5.65
CA TYR A 127 11.29 3.73 5.37
C TYR A 127 10.51 3.08 6.51
N ARG A 128 9.65 3.87 7.17
CA ARG A 128 8.71 3.37 8.17
C ARG A 128 7.29 3.55 7.67
N GLY A 129 6.62 2.44 7.41
CA GLY A 129 5.26 2.38 6.88
C GLY A 129 4.25 2.08 7.97
N GLU A 130 3.15 2.82 7.99
CA GLU A 130 1.97 2.52 8.77
C GLU A 130 0.80 2.23 7.84
N PHE A 131 0.09 1.14 8.08
CA PHE A 131 -1.05 0.67 7.29
C PHE A 131 -2.27 0.68 8.19
N THR A 132 -3.38 1.25 7.72
CA THR A 132 -4.62 1.32 8.51
C THR A 132 -5.83 1.02 7.62
N VAL A 133 -6.70 0.14 8.08
CA VAL A 133 -7.96 -0.22 7.42
C VAL A 133 -9.10 0.48 8.16
N ARG A 134 -9.95 1.18 7.41
CA ARG A 134 -11.06 1.96 7.97
C ARG A 134 -12.39 1.23 7.83
N ASP A 135 -12.59 0.58 6.69
CA ASP A 135 -13.75 -0.26 6.38
C ASP A 135 -13.42 -1.19 5.19
N ALA A 136 -14.44 -1.84 4.60
CA ALA A 136 -14.28 -2.78 3.49
C ALA A 136 -13.72 -2.14 2.20
N ASP A 137 -13.89 -0.83 2.03
CA ASP A 137 -13.61 -0.09 0.81
C ASP A 137 -12.57 1.00 0.98
N HIS A 138 -12.02 1.18 2.19
CA HIS A 138 -11.05 2.23 2.50
C HIS A 138 -9.89 1.75 3.37
N TRP A 139 -8.67 1.95 2.87
CA TRP A 139 -7.46 1.80 3.66
C TRP A 139 -6.43 2.89 3.29
N ARG A 140 -5.47 3.10 4.18
CA ARG A 140 -4.46 4.14 4.08
C ARG A 140 -3.08 3.59 4.40
N THR A 141 -2.08 4.12 3.71
CA THR A 141 -0.68 4.00 4.12
C THR A 141 -0.08 5.36 4.45
N VAL A 142 0.80 5.39 5.44
CA VAL A 142 1.66 6.54 5.74
C VAL A 142 3.10 6.06 5.80
N TRP A 143 3.94 6.57 4.92
CA TRP A 143 5.38 6.30 4.93
C TRP A 143 6.15 7.54 5.41
N ARG A 144 7.00 7.33 6.41
CA ARG A 144 8.03 8.28 6.84
C ARG A 144 9.37 7.80 6.30
N VAL A 145 10.03 8.63 5.52
CA VAL A 145 11.32 8.31 4.92
C VAL A 145 12.36 9.25 5.52
N GLY A 146 13.32 8.69 6.25
CA GLY A 146 14.41 9.45 6.85
C GLY A 146 15.75 8.95 6.35
N GLY A 147 16.61 9.85 5.93
CA GLY A 147 17.98 9.56 5.51
C GLY A 147 18.78 10.84 5.30
N PRO A 148 20.09 10.75 5.00
CA PRO A 148 20.96 11.92 4.86
C PRO A 148 20.51 12.95 3.81
N ALA A 149 19.73 12.51 2.81
CA ALA A 149 19.26 13.33 1.70
C ALA A 149 17.73 13.37 1.56
N LYS A 150 16.98 12.70 2.46
CA LYS A 150 15.53 12.57 2.38
C LYS A 150 14.91 12.74 3.76
N ASP A 151 13.91 13.60 3.84
CA ASP A 151 13.00 13.68 4.99
C ASP A 151 11.59 13.87 4.46
N LEU A 152 10.90 12.76 4.18
CA LEU A 152 9.64 12.75 3.45
C LEU A 152 8.50 12.12 4.24
N VAL A 153 7.30 12.61 3.97
CA VAL A 153 6.03 11.98 4.39
C VAL A 153 5.18 11.71 3.17
N LEU A 154 4.77 10.46 3.00
CA LEU A 154 3.86 10.06 1.95
C LEU A 154 2.60 9.52 2.63
N THR A 155 1.45 10.12 2.38
CA THR A 155 0.16 9.59 2.81
C THR A 155 -0.59 9.15 1.57
N THR A 156 -0.98 7.88 1.51
CA THR A 156 -1.74 7.31 0.39
C THR A 156 -3.08 6.81 0.88
N ASP A 157 -4.15 7.30 0.28
CA ASP A 157 -5.51 6.83 0.46
C ASP A 157 -5.93 5.92 -0.69
N TYR A 158 -6.54 4.80 -0.33
CA TYR A 158 -7.09 3.83 -1.27
C TYR A 158 -8.59 3.76 -1.08
N THR A 159 -9.33 3.95 -2.18
CA THR A 159 -10.78 3.78 -2.23
C THR A 159 -11.11 2.68 -3.22
N ARG A 160 -11.81 1.63 -2.77
CA ARG A 160 -12.18 0.52 -3.62
C ARG A 160 -13.06 1.02 -4.76
N CYS A 161 -12.75 0.60 -5.97
CA CYS A 161 -13.67 0.81 -7.09
C CYS A 161 -14.79 -0.21 -6.98
N PRO A 162 -16.06 0.20 -7.19
CA PRO A 162 -17.15 -0.76 -7.26
C PRO A 162 -16.83 -1.79 -8.34
N ASP A 163 -17.04 -3.06 -8.03
CA ASP A 163 -16.98 -4.10 -9.04
C ASP A 163 -17.95 -3.72 -10.16
N GLY A 164 -17.46 -3.71 -11.39
CA GLY A 164 -18.35 -3.63 -12.54
C GLY A 164 -19.40 -4.73 -12.42
N PRO A 165 -20.66 -4.52 -12.84
CA PRO A 165 -21.67 -5.56 -12.77
C PRO A 165 -21.15 -6.82 -13.45
N GLY A 166 -21.08 -7.92 -12.70
CA GLY A 166 -20.34 -9.13 -13.07
C GLY A 166 -20.78 -9.73 -14.41
N GLY A 167 -19.83 -10.35 -15.10
CA GLY A 167 -20.11 -11.27 -16.19
C GLY A 167 -19.29 -12.54 -16.04
N PRO A 168 -19.91 -13.71 -15.79
CA PRO A 168 -19.26 -14.99 -15.97
C PRO A 168 -19.34 -15.43 -17.45
N GLY A 169 -18.19 -15.81 -18.01
CA GLY A 169 -18.03 -16.89 -19.00
C GLY A 169 -18.75 -16.82 -20.36
N GLY A 170 -17.96 -16.66 -21.42
CA GLY A 170 -18.29 -17.12 -22.78
C GLY A 170 -16.99 -17.38 -23.57
N PRO A 171 -16.80 -18.55 -24.22
CA PRO A 171 -15.51 -18.97 -24.75
C PRO A 171 -15.26 -18.48 -26.19
N GLY A 172 -13.99 -18.14 -26.46
CA GLY A 172 -13.28 -18.51 -27.70
C GLY A 172 -13.53 -17.70 -28.98
N GLY A 173 -12.47 -17.01 -29.42
CA GLY A 173 -12.29 -16.58 -30.82
C GLY A 173 -10.82 -16.18 -31.06
N PRO A 174 -10.08 -16.80 -32.00
CA PRO A 174 -8.62 -16.75 -32.03
C PRO A 174 -8.05 -15.66 -32.96
N GLY A 175 -6.80 -15.28 -32.67
CA GLY A 175 -5.77 -15.00 -33.68
C GLY A 175 -5.58 -13.53 -34.08
N GLY A 176 -4.40 -12.99 -33.77
CA GLY A 176 -3.96 -11.67 -34.23
C GLY A 176 -2.55 -11.27 -33.80
N SER A 177 -1.55 -12.04 -34.23
CA SER A 177 -0.15 -11.67 -34.55
C SER A 177 0.53 -10.43 -33.91
N GLY A 178 1.62 -10.70 -33.19
CA GLY A 178 2.96 -10.21 -33.57
C GLY A 178 3.39 -8.79 -33.18
N GLY A 179 4.31 -8.68 -32.21
CA GLY A 179 5.17 -7.51 -31.97
C GLY A 179 6.25 -7.85 -30.93
N PRO A 180 7.51 -7.41 -31.12
CA PRO A 180 8.68 -8.09 -30.57
C PRO A 180 8.92 -7.83 -29.08
N ALA A 181 9.44 -8.87 -28.42
CA ALA A 181 10.16 -8.74 -27.17
C ALA A 181 11.42 -7.87 -27.36
N GLY A 182 11.58 -6.88 -26.50
CA GLY A 182 12.74 -6.01 -26.38
C GLY A 182 12.90 -5.59 -24.91
N PRO A 183 14.12 -5.24 -24.47
CA PRO A 183 14.78 -5.89 -23.35
C PRO A 183 14.54 -5.25 -21.98
N ASP A 184 14.92 -6.02 -20.95
CA ASP A 184 15.23 -5.65 -19.57
C ASP A 184 15.51 -4.16 -19.34
N GLY A 185 14.87 -3.62 -18.30
CA GLY A 185 15.30 -2.37 -17.68
C GLY A 185 14.17 -1.41 -17.34
N SER A 186 13.26 -1.77 -16.43
CA SER A 186 12.40 -0.77 -15.80
C SER A 186 13.17 -0.04 -14.69
N ALA A 187 14.14 0.78 -15.09
CA ALA A 187 14.60 1.88 -14.26
C ALA A 187 13.55 2.98 -14.36
N THR A 188 12.54 2.96 -13.49
CA THR A 188 11.61 4.08 -13.38
C THR A 188 12.43 5.27 -12.90
N ARG A 189 12.51 6.31 -13.75
CA ARG A 189 13.07 7.60 -13.38
C ARG A 189 12.10 8.25 -12.40
N ALA A 190 12.17 7.82 -11.14
CA ALA A 190 11.29 8.30 -10.09
C ALA A 190 11.49 9.81 -9.93
N ALA A 191 10.38 10.55 -9.95
CA ALA A 191 10.36 11.83 -9.28
C ALA A 191 10.76 11.62 -7.81
N PRO A 192 11.42 12.61 -7.16
CA PRO A 192 11.77 12.48 -5.75
C PRO A 192 10.51 12.10 -4.94
N GLY A 193 10.53 10.92 -4.31
CA GLY A 193 9.44 10.44 -3.46
C GLY A 193 8.40 9.48 -4.07
N ALA A 194 8.61 8.91 -5.27
CA ALA A 194 7.61 8.02 -5.88
C ALA A 194 7.83 6.49 -5.69
N GLY A 195 8.95 6.05 -5.14
CA GLY A 195 9.20 4.63 -4.90
C GLY A 195 10.28 4.39 -3.85
N ALA A 196 10.05 3.40 -2.99
CA ALA A 196 11.15 2.64 -2.40
C ALA A 196 11.72 1.75 -3.53
N ASP A 197 13.05 1.78 -3.71
CA ASP A 197 13.78 1.04 -4.77
C ASP A 197 14.06 -0.43 -4.40
#